data_AF-A0A5K0V866-F1
#
_entry.id   AF-A0A5K0V866-F1
#
_cell.length_a   1.000
_cell.length_b   1.000
_cell.length_c   1.000
_cell.angle_alpha   90.00
_cell.angle_beta   90.00
_cell.angle_gamma   90.00
#
_symmetry.space_group_name_H-M   'P 1'
#
loop_
_entity.id
_entity.type
_entity.pdbx_description
1 polymer ?
#
loop_
_entity_poly.entity_id
_entity_poly.type
_entity_poly.pdbx_seq_one_letter_code
_entity_poly.pdbx_strand_id
1 'polypeptide(L)' 'RCRPRIADFIHGADGLGDTSPPSPKGKKIDRRACQFLVDKVTEFPGEVSILALGPLTNLAL' A
#
# COMPACT_ATOMS: atom_id res chain seq x y z
N ARG A 1 5.97 -17.43 -7.92
CA ARG A 1 5.65 -16.19 -7.16
C ARG A 1 5.90 -16.48 -5.69
N CYS A 2 6.76 -15.73 -4.99
CA CYS A 2 6.84 -15.82 -3.54
C CYS A 2 5.52 -15.37 -2.92
N ARG A 3 4.99 -16.14 -1.95
CA ARG A 3 3.83 -15.71 -1.16
C ARG A 3 4.26 -14.58 -0.21
N PRO A 4 3.38 -13.61 0.08
CA PRO A 4 3.67 -12.59 1.07
C PRO A 4 3.91 -13.25 2.44
N ARG A 5 4.96 -12.81 3.14
CA ARG A 5 5.19 -13.18 4.54
C ARG A 5 4.42 -12.19 5.41
N ILE A 6 3.43 -12.70 6.14
CA ILE A 6 2.63 -11.92 7.09
C ILE A 6 3.26 -12.09 8.48
N ALA A 7 3.46 -10.98 9.19
CA ALA A 7 4.06 -10.95 10.53
C ALA A 7 3.00 -10.57 11.58
N ASP A 8 1.91 -11.33 11.60
CA ASP A 8 0.79 -11.17 12.54
C ASP A 8 1.23 -11.28 14.02
N PHE A 9 2.21 -12.12 14.34
CA PHE A 9 2.79 -12.23 15.68
C PHE A 9 3.41 -10.92 16.21
N ILE A 10 3.72 -9.97 15.34
CA ILE A 10 4.21 -8.62 15.69
C ILE A 10 3.07 -7.60 15.58
N HIS A 11 2.27 -7.67 14.52
CA HIS A 11 1.34 -6.62 14.14
C HIS A 11 -0.12 -6.87 14.58
N GLY A 12 -0.42 -7.98 15.24
CA GLY A 12 -1.78 -8.41 15.56
C GLY A 12 -2.45 -9.18 14.40
N ALA A 13 -3.56 -9.86 14.69
CA ALA A 13 -4.29 -10.63 13.69
C ALA A 13 -4.92 -9.75 12.60
N ASP A 14 -5.27 -8.51 12.96
CA ASP A 14 -5.78 -7.48 12.04
C ASP A 14 -4.69 -6.62 11.39
N GLY A 15 -3.43 -6.75 11.83
CA GLY A 15 -2.30 -5.92 11.39
C GLY A 15 -2.25 -4.51 12.02
N LEU A 16 -3.11 -4.21 12.99
CA LEU A 16 -3.25 -2.94 13.71
C LEU A 16 -3.20 -3.12 15.24
N GLY A 17 -2.58 -4.20 15.71
CA GLY A 17 -2.42 -4.51 17.13
C GLY A 17 -3.71 -4.93 17.82
N ASP A 18 -4.72 -5.40 17.07
CA ASP A 18 -6.00 -5.89 17.58
C ASP A 18 -6.77 -4.86 18.44
N THR A 19 -6.62 -3.57 18.11
CA THR A 19 -7.17 -2.43 18.86
C THR A 19 -8.63 -2.10 18.53
N SER A 20 -9.22 -2.76 17.52
CA SER A 20 -10.60 -2.54 17.05
C SER A 20 -10.94 -1.07 16.73
N PRO A 21 -10.19 -0.41 15.82
CA PRO A 21 -10.47 0.98 15.45
C PRO A 21 -11.82 1.12 14.71
N PRO A 22 -12.44 2.32 14.73
CA PRO A 22 -13.67 2.57 13.99
C PRO A 22 -13.44 2.38 12.49
N SER A 23 -14.48 1.93 11.78
CA SER A 23 -14.40 1.75 10.33
C SER A 23 -14.11 3.09 9.61
N PRO A 24 -13.27 3.06 8.56
CA PRO A 24 -12.98 4.27 7.79
C PRO A 24 -14.25 4.78 7.10
N LYS A 25 -14.41 6.11 7.04
CA LYS A 25 -15.53 6.76 6.33
C LYS A 25 -15.37 6.72 4.81
N GLY A 26 -14.14 6.59 4.33
CA GLY A 26 -13.79 6.59 2.91
C GLY A 26 -13.86 5.22 2.26
N LYS A 27 -13.75 5.20 0.93
CA LYS A 27 -13.63 3.99 0.11
C LYS A 27 -12.35 4.05 -0.70
N LYS A 28 -11.83 2.88 -1.06
CA LYS A 28 -10.74 2.79 -2.05
C LYS A 28 -11.18 3.38 -3.38
N ILE A 29 -10.24 3.95 -4.11
CA ILE A 29 -10.44 4.33 -5.51
C ILE A 29 -10.54 3.06 -6.37
N ASP A 30 -11.31 3.11 -7.46
CA ASP A 30 -11.41 2.01 -8.42
C ASP A 30 -10.26 2.06 -9.44
N ARG A 31 -9.04 1.90 -8.91
CA ARG A 31 -7.80 1.92 -9.70
C ARG A 31 -6.76 1.01 -9.06
N ARG A 32 -5.93 0.38 -9.89
CA ARG A 32 -4.77 -0.40 -9.42
C ARG A 32 -3.68 0.53 -8.88
N ALA A 33 -2.97 0.11 -7.84
CA ALA A 33 -1.92 0.90 -7.21
C ALA A 33 -0.76 1.23 -8.18
N CYS A 34 -0.32 0.27 -9.01
CA CYS A 34 0.71 0.53 -10.02
C CYS A 34 0.28 1.60 -11.04
N GLN A 35 -0.97 1.54 -11.51
CA GLN A 35 -1.51 2.55 -12.43
C GLN A 35 -1.54 3.93 -11.76
N PHE A 36 -1.97 4.01 -10.50
CA PHE A 36 -1.94 5.28 -9.76
C PHE A 36 -0.53 5.86 -9.64
N LEU A 37 0.48 5.02 -9.40
CA LEU A 37 1.88 5.45 -9.37
C LEU A 37 2.32 6.00 -10.74
N VAL A 38 2.06 5.26 -11.82
CA VAL A 38 2.38 5.68 -13.20
C VAL A 38 1.72 7.01 -13.54
N ASP A 39 0.43 7.17 -13.22
CA ASP A 39 -0.31 8.40 -13.49
C ASP A 39 0.33 9.59 -12.77
N LYS A 40 0.67 9.44 -11.48
CA LYS A 40 1.22 10.54 -10.69
C LYS A 40 2.65 10.92 -11.07
N VAL A 41 3.53 9.95 -11.35
CA VAL A 41 4.89 10.27 -11.81
C VAL A 41 4.91 10.88 -13.21
N THR A 42 3.92 10.55 -14.05
CA THR A 42 3.76 11.14 -15.38
C THR A 42 3.18 12.55 -15.28
N GLU A 43 2.23 12.78 -14.36
CA GLU A 43 1.60 14.08 -14.11
C GLU A 43 2.59 15.10 -13.54
N PHE A 44 3.54 14.66 -12.68
CA PHE A 44 4.54 15.53 -12.04
C PHE A 44 5.98 15.01 -12.24
N PRO A 45 6.55 15.15 -13.45
CA PRO A 45 7.87 14.61 -13.76
C PRO A 45 8.98 15.21 -12.89
N GLY A 46 9.70 14.36 -12.15
CA GLY A 46 10.83 14.77 -11.30
C GLY A 46 10.44 15.33 -9.92
N GLU A 47 9.14 15.47 -9.63
CA GLU A 47 8.66 16.03 -8.36
C GLU A 47 8.21 14.94 -7.37
N VAL A 48 7.83 13.76 -7.88
CA VAL A 48 7.31 12.66 -7.06
C VAL A 48 8.44 11.86 -6.44
N SER A 49 8.47 11.82 -5.10
CA SER A 49 9.33 10.90 -4.32
C SER A 49 8.51 9.73 -3.79
N ILE A 50 8.99 8.50 -3.95
CA ILE A 50 8.30 7.28 -3.48
C ILE A 50 8.94 6.77 -2.19
N LEU A 51 8.16 6.72 -1.11
CA LEU A 51 8.55 6.09 0.15
C LEU A 51 7.97 4.67 0.24
N ALA A 52 8.82 3.66 0.04
CA ALA A 52 8.39 2.26 0.04
C ALA A 52 8.56 1.59 1.42
N LEU A 53 7.46 1.45 2.17
CA LEU A 53 7.44 0.92 3.54
C LEU A 53 7.12 -0.59 3.64
N GLY A 54 7.09 -1.29 2.51
CA GLY A 54 6.71 -2.70 2.44
C GLY A 54 7.24 -3.37 1.17
N PRO A 55 6.72 -4.55 0.80
CA PRO A 55 7.13 -5.24 -0.42
C PRO A 55 6.99 -4.35 -1.66
N LEU A 56 8.03 -4.31 -2.51
CA LEU A 56 8.10 -3.44 -3.68
C LEU A 56 7.25 -3.91 -4.87
N THR A 57 6.29 -4.81 -4.65
CA THR A 57 5.50 -5.46 -5.70
C THR A 57 4.78 -4.47 -6.60
N ASN A 58 4.23 -3.38 -6.05
CA ASN A 58 3.52 -2.37 -6.85
C ASN A 58 4.43 -1.52 -7.72
N LEU A 59 5.70 -1.36 -7.34
CA LEU A 59 6.69 -0.59 -8.09
C LEU A 59 7.32 -1.43 -9.21
N ALA A 60 7.39 -2.75 -9.03
CA ALA A 60 7.96 -3.67 -10.00
C ALA A 60 7.00 -4.10 -11.12
N LEU A 61 5.69 -3.86 -10.95
CA LEU A 61 4.62 -4.19 -11.90
C LEU A 61 4.32 -3.03 -12.83
#